data_AF-A0A1H3NB53-F1
#
_entry.id   AF-A0A1H3NB53-F1
#
_cell.length_a   1.000
_cell.length_b   1.000
_cell.length_c   1.000
_cell.angle_alpha   90.00
_cell.angle_beta   90.00
_cell.angle_gamma   90.00
#
_symmetry.space_group_name_H-M   'P 1'
#
loop_
_entity.id
_entity.type
_entity.pdbx_description
1 polymer ?
#
loop_
_entity_poly.entity_id
_entity_poly.type
_entity_poly.pdbx_seq_one_letter_code
_entity_poly.pdbx_strand_id
1 'polypeptide(L)'
;MIRTIPGGDQIIVLHISPGQLFGIAPALQRDTYPATSVAVAAAESIALSWPARLRSDFTTRYDGFATESYGTLGQIQETLTELATQAVEKRVAAALLRMVNQSGRKTDAGIEIAFPVTRQNISDMTGTTLHTVSRLLSAWQKDGIVESTRKHIVVTDPHVLVVLSGPGA
;
A
#
# COMPACT_ATOMS: atom_id res chain seq x y z
N MET A 1 3.10 0.36 -6.64
CA MET A 1 2.84 1.28 -7.76
C MET A 1 3.06 2.71 -7.30
N ILE A 2 3.93 3.43 -7.99
CA ILE A 2 4.30 4.80 -7.68
C ILE A 2 3.73 5.72 -8.75
N ARG A 3 3.14 6.84 -8.36
CA ARG A 3 2.68 7.93 -9.23
C ARG A 3 3.47 9.18 -8.92
N THR A 4 4.04 9.81 -9.94
CA THR A 4 4.68 11.13 -9.81
C THR A 4 3.64 12.23 -10.04
N ILE A 5 3.54 13.19 -9.13
CA ILE A 5 2.69 14.39 -9.29
C ILE A 5 3.49 15.49 -10.02
N PRO A 6 2.85 16.50 -10.66
CA PRO A 6 3.54 17.55 -11.42
C PRO A 6 4.60 18.36 -10.66
N GLY A 7 4.65 18.27 -9.32
CA GLY A 7 5.67 18.87 -8.47
C GLY A 7 6.93 18.01 -8.23
N GLY A 8 7.01 16.81 -8.80
CA GLY A 8 8.15 15.88 -8.63
C GLY A 8 8.02 14.94 -7.43
N ASP A 9 7.09 15.22 -6.51
CA ASP A 9 6.74 14.32 -5.41
C ASP A 9 6.23 12.98 -5.94
N GLN A 10 6.54 11.92 -5.21
CA GLN A 10 6.08 10.57 -5.52
C GLN A 10 5.05 10.14 -4.49
N ILE A 11 3.95 9.57 -4.97
CA ILE A 11 2.91 8.97 -4.13
C ILE A 11 2.87 7.47 -4.44
N ILE A 12 2.95 6.64 -3.42
CA ILE A 12 2.69 5.20 -3.58
C ILE A 12 1.18 5.01 -3.50
N VAL A 13 0.56 4.82 -4.67
CA VAL A 13 -0.90 4.76 -4.81
C VAL A 13 -1.45 3.36 -4.51
N LEU A 14 -0.61 2.34 -4.65
CA LEU A 14 -1.02 0.95 -4.47
C LEU A 14 0.19 0.09 -4.08
N HIS A 15 0.06 -0.68 -3.01
CA HIS A 15 0.94 -1.81 -2.73
C HIS A 15 0.37 -3.05 -3.43
N ILE A 16 1.22 -3.82 -4.11
CA ILE A 16 0.81 -4.98 -4.92
C ILE A 16 1.41 -6.23 -4.28
N SER A 17 0.57 -7.08 -3.72
CA SER A 17 0.96 -8.38 -3.15
C SER A 17 1.12 -9.45 -4.23
N PRO A 18 1.87 -10.53 -3.95
CA PRO A 18 1.89 -11.72 -4.81
C PRO A 18 0.49 -12.22 -5.12
N GLY A 19 0.22 -12.49 -6.41
CA GLY A 19 -1.09 -12.92 -6.89
C GLY A 19 -2.05 -11.78 -7.27
N GLN A 20 -1.77 -10.53 -6.89
CA GLN A 20 -2.60 -9.39 -7.29
C GLN A 20 -2.31 -8.92 -8.72
N LEU A 21 -3.37 -8.60 -9.45
CA LEU A 21 -3.29 -8.03 -10.80
C LEU A 21 -3.06 -6.51 -10.74
N PHE A 22 -2.15 -6.01 -11.59
CA PHE A 22 -1.89 -4.59 -11.80
C PHE A 22 -1.78 -4.27 -13.29
N GLY A 23 -1.79 -2.98 -13.67
CA GLY A 23 -1.83 -2.59 -15.08
C GLY A 23 -3.22 -2.71 -15.72
N ILE A 24 -4.28 -2.59 -14.92
CA ILE A 24 -5.68 -2.81 -15.32
C ILE A 24 -6.34 -1.63 -16.06
N ALA A 25 -5.58 -0.69 -16.66
CA ALA A 25 -6.17 0.45 -17.39
C ALA A 25 -7.19 0.02 -18.47
N PRO A 26 -6.94 -1.03 -19.28
CA PRO A 26 -7.94 -1.52 -20.22
C PRO A 26 -9.20 -2.10 -19.55
N ALA A 27 -9.07 -2.66 -18.33
CA ALA A 27 -10.22 -3.14 -17.55
C ALA A 27 -11.11 -1.99 -17.06
N LEU A 28 -10.52 -0.80 -16.88
CA LEU A 28 -11.17 0.44 -16.48
C LEU A 28 -11.74 1.24 -17.67
N GLN A 29 -11.80 0.66 -18.86
CA GLN A 29 -12.14 1.36 -20.11
C GLN A 29 -11.29 2.62 -20.34
N ARG A 30 -10.02 2.57 -19.91
CA ARG A 30 -9.05 3.63 -20.18
C ARG A 30 -8.00 3.13 -21.15
N ASP A 31 -7.84 3.87 -22.24
CA ASP A 31 -6.81 3.63 -23.25
C ASP A 31 -5.40 4.00 -22.74
N THR A 32 -5.33 4.83 -21.70
CA THR A 32 -4.06 5.28 -21.09
C THR A 32 -4.14 5.29 -19.57
N TYR A 33 -3.05 4.85 -18.93
CA TYR A 33 -2.88 4.96 -17.48
C TYR A 33 -2.63 6.44 -17.13
N PRO A 34 -3.35 7.04 -16.16
CA PRO A 34 -3.15 8.46 -15.83
C PRO A 34 -1.78 8.69 -15.16
N ALA A 35 -0.87 9.28 -15.93
CA ALA A 35 0.51 9.66 -15.58
C ALA A 35 1.44 8.51 -15.15
N THR A 36 2.74 8.75 -15.33
CA THR A 36 3.88 7.85 -15.14
C THR A 36 3.70 6.97 -13.92
N SER A 37 3.31 5.73 -14.17
CA SER A 37 3.04 4.74 -13.13
C SER A 37 4.08 3.64 -13.24
N VAL A 38 4.98 3.61 -12.28
CA VAL A 38 6.06 2.61 -12.23
C VAL A 38 5.74 1.62 -11.12
N ALA A 39 5.78 0.33 -11.45
CA ALA A 39 5.81 -0.73 -10.45
C ALA A 39 7.26 -0.93 -10.02
N VAL A 40 7.54 -0.73 -8.74
CA VAL A 40 8.85 -0.99 -8.14
C VAL A 40 8.69 -2.20 -7.25
N ALA A 41 9.51 -3.22 -7.49
CA ALA A 41 9.53 -4.43 -6.68
C ALA A 41 10.14 -4.10 -5.31
N ALA A 42 9.42 -4.40 -4.23
CA ALA A 42 9.89 -4.18 -2.87
C ALA A 42 10.87 -5.29 -2.41
N ALA A 43 10.83 -6.45 -3.07
CA ALA A 43 11.72 -7.59 -2.86
C ALA A 43 12.03 -8.27 -4.21
N GLU A 44 12.82 -9.34 -4.22
CA GLU A 44 12.95 -10.18 -5.42
C GLU A 44 11.56 -10.66 -5.88
N SER A 45 11.21 -10.39 -7.13
CA SER A 45 9.86 -10.58 -7.64
C SER A 45 9.89 -10.99 -9.11
N ILE A 46 8.94 -11.84 -9.49
CA ILE A 46 8.69 -12.23 -10.88
C ILE A 46 7.36 -11.60 -11.30
N ALA A 47 7.39 -10.79 -12.35
CA ALA A 47 6.18 -10.25 -12.96
C ALA A 47 5.84 -11.05 -14.22
N LEU A 48 4.60 -11.51 -14.32
CA LEU A 48 4.05 -12.10 -15.53
C LEU A 48 3.35 -11.01 -16.34
N SER A 49 3.67 -10.91 -17.61
CA SER A 49 3.05 -9.95 -18.53
C SER A 49 2.47 -10.67 -19.74
N TRP A 50 1.34 -10.17 -20.23
CA TRP A 50 0.67 -10.70 -21.41
C TRP A 50 0.03 -9.57 -22.23
N PRO A 51 -0.22 -9.79 -23.54
CA PRO A 51 -0.93 -8.83 -24.36
C PRO A 51 -2.34 -8.55 -23.83
N ALA A 52 -2.74 -7.28 -23.76
CA ALA A 52 -4.07 -6.86 -23.28
C ALA A 52 -5.24 -7.55 -24.01
N ARG A 53 -5.06 -7.90 -25.30
CA ARG A 53 -6.01 -8.66 -26.12
C ARG A 53 -6.40 -10.03 -25.55
N LEU A 54 -5.55 -10.65 -24.70
CA LEU A 54 -5.84 -11.94 -24.06
C LEU A 54 -6.75 -11.81 -22.83
N ARG A 55 -7.04 -10.59 -22.37
CA ARG A 55 -7.84 -10.36 -21.17
C ARG A 55 -9.24 -10.98 -21.27
N SER A 56 -9.94 -10.78 -22.39
CA SER A 56 -11.30 -11.31 -22.58
C SER A 56 -11.32 -12.83 -22.48
N ASP A 57 -10.34 -13.48 -23.11
CA ASP A 57 -10.17 -14.92 -23.08
C ASP A 57 -9.89 -15.43 -21.65
N PHE A 58 -9.04 -14.74 -20.89
CA PHE A 58 -8.77 -15.08 -19.49
C PHE A 58 -9.98 -14.87 -18.58
N THR A 59 -10.74 -13.79 -18.77
CA THR A 59 -11.97 -13.57 -17.98
C THR A 59 -13.03 -14.62 -18.24
N THR A 60 -13.07 -15.22 -19.43
CA THR A 60 -14.05 -16.27 -19.76
C THR A 60 -13.57 -17.67 -19.36
N ARG A 61 -12.26 -17.92 -19.40
CA ARG A 61 -11.68 -19.25 -19.12
C ARG A 61 -11.32 -19.49 -17.67
N TYR A 62 -11.07 -18.44 -16.89
CA TYR A 62 -10.62 -18.55 -15.51
C TYR A 62 -11.52 -17.77 -14.56
N ASP A 63 -12.30 -18.51 -13.76
CA ASP A 63 -13.08 -17.95 -12.68
C ASP A 63 -12.16 -17.23 -11.66
N GLY A 64 -12.55 -16.04 -11.23
CA GLY A 64 -11.78 -15.20 -10.31
C GLY A 64 -10.85 -14.18 -10.96
N PHE A 65 -10.48 -14.34 -12.24
CA PHE A 65 -9.63 -13.36 -12.94
C PHE A 65 -10.29 -11.96 -13.02
N ALA A 66 -11.61 -11.93 -13.20
CA ALA A 66 -12.39 -10.70 -13.15
C ALA A 66 -12.45 -10.13 -11.73
N THR A 67 -12.71 -10.96 -10.72
CA THR A 67 -12.84 -10.58 -9.31
C THR A 67 -11.58 -9.93 -8.76
N GLU A 68 -10.40 -10.48 -9.05
CA GLU A 68 -9.11 -9.90 -8.66
C GLU A 68 -8.88 -8.52 -9.29
N SER A 69 -9.36 -8.30 -10.53
CA SER A 69 -9.28 -6.98 -11.17
C SER A 69 -10.10 -5.91 -10.42
N TYR A 70 -11.23 -6.31 -9.79
CA TYR A 70 -12.08 -5.38 -9.02
C TYR A 70 -11.51 -5.10 -7.63
N GLY A 71 -10.82 -6.06 -7.00
CA GLY A 71 -10.17 -5.86 -5.70
C GLY A 71 -9.17 -4.69 -5.72
N THR A 72 -8.39 -4.55 -6.79
CA THR A 72 -7.46 -3.44 -6.98
C THR A 72 -8.16 -2.08 -7.03
N LEU A 73 -9.39 -1.99 -7.55
CA LEU A 73 -10.17 -0.74 -7.60
C LEU A 73 -10.69 -0.34 -6.22
N GLY A 74 -11.17 -1.31 -5.44
CA GLY A 74 -11.58 -1.06 -4.06
C GLY A 74 -10.47 -0.43 -3.23
N GLN A 75 -9.24 -0.96 -3.34
CA GLN A 75 -8.08 -0.42 -2.62
C GLN A 75 -7.71 1.02 -3.03
N ILE A 76 -7.82 1.34 -4.33
CA ILE A 76 -7.58 2.71 -4.82
C ILE A 76 -8.64 3.67 -4.25
N GLN A 77 -9.91 3.27 -4.24
CA GLN A 77 -11.00 4.09 -3.73
C GLN A 77 -10.92 4.32 -2.21
N GLU A 78 -10.53 3.29 -1.46
CA GLU A 78 -10.27 3.39 -0.03
C GLU A 78 -9.11 4.37 0.25
N THR A 79 -7.99 4.21 -0.45
CA THR A 79 -6.81 5.10 -0.31
C THR A 79 -7.17 6.57 -0.63
N LEU A 80 -7.97 6.81 -1.68
CA LEU A 80 -8.42 8.17 -2.02
C LEU A 80 -9.34 8.77 -0.97
N THR A 81 -10.26 7.96 -0.42
CA THR A 81 -11.16 8.39 0.67
C THR A 81 -10.36 8.74 1.92
N GLU A 82 -9.37 7.92 2.29
CA GLU A 82 -8.49 8.18 3.42
C GLU A 82 -7.73 9.50 3.26
N LEU A 83 -7.11 9.72 2.10
CA LEU A 83 -6.37 10.94 1.79
C LEU A 83 -7.27 12.19 1.86
N ALA A 84 -8.55 12.06 1.50
CA ALA A 84 -9.50 13.16 1.52
C ALA A 84 -10.14 13.44 2.90
N THR A 85 -10.23 12.44 3.79
CA THR A 85 -11.11 12.53 4.99
C THR A 85 -10.42 12.25 6.33
N GLN A 86 -9.26 11.58 6.35
CA GLN A 86 -8.64 11.15 7.59
C GLN A 86 -7.52 12.08 8.07
N ALA A 87 -7.40 12.23 9.39
CA ALA A 87 -6.24 12.87 10.03
C ALA A 87 -4.95 12.10 9.69
N VAL A 88 -3.82 12.82 9.61
CA VAL A 88 -2.53 12.27 9.18
C VAL A 88 -2.12 11.03 9.98
N GLU A 89 -2.34 11.03 11.29
CA GLU A 89 -2.03 9.91 12.18
C GLU A 89 -2.79 8.63 11.79
N LYS A 90 -4.09 8.76 11.50
CA LYS A 90 -4.93 7.63 11.06
C LYS A 90 -4.45 7.04 9.74
N ARG A 91 -4.08 7.89 8.78
CA ARG A 91 -3.56 7.44 7.47
C ARG A 91 -2.26 6.65 7.61
N VAL A 92 -1.37 7.08 8.51
CA VAL A 92 -0.12 6.37 8.78
C VAL A 92 -0.41 5.01 9.45
N ALA A 93 -1.33 4.96 10.41
CA ALA A 93 -1.73 3.71 11.04
C ALA A 93 -2.36 2.73 10.04
N ALA A 94 -3.29 3.23 9.21
CA ALA A 94 -3.94 2.45 8.16
C ALA A 94 -2.94 1.91 7.12
N ALA A 95 -1.96 2.72 6.70
CA ALA A 95 -0.91 2.30 5.78
C ALA A 95 -0.04 1.17 6.38
N LEU A 96 0.37 1.29 7.65
CA LEU A 96 1.12 0.23 8.34
C LEU A 96 0.31 -1.06 8.46
N LEU A 97 -0.97 -0.98 8.85
CA LEU A 97 -1.86 -2.15 8.93
C LEU A 97 -2.05 -2.82 7.59
N ARG A 98 -2.21 -2.05 6.50
CA ARG A 98 -2.29 -2.62 5.15
C ARG A 98 -1.04 -3.42 4.81
N MET A 99 0.15 -2.88 5.08
CA MET A 99 1.41 -3.59 4.82
C MET A 99 1.54 -4.86 5.67
N VAL A 100 1.15 -4.80 6.95
CA VAL A 100 1.14 -5.95 7.86
C VAL A 100 0.15 -7.02 7.40
N ASN A 101 -1.06 -6.66 6.98
CA ASN A 101 -2.05 -7.63 6.51
C ASN A 101 -1.64 -8.27 5.19
N GLN A 102 -0.92 -7.54 4.34
CA GLN A 102 -0.55 -7.98 2.99
C GLN A 102 0.76 -8.77 2.93
N SER A 103 1.72 -8.45 3.81
CA SER A 103 3.07 -9.02 3.78
C SER A 103 3.69 -9.12 5.17
N GLY A 104 2.85 -9.24 6.21
CA GLY A 104 3.30 -9.41 7.58
C GLY A 104 3.83 -10.81 7.85
N ARG A 105 4.96 -10.89 8.55
CA ARG A 105 5.51 -12.12 9.10
C ARG A 105 5.44 -12.05 10.63
N LYS A 106 4.84 -13.06 11.26
CA LYS A 106 4.83 -13.15 12.72
C LYS A 106 6.24 -13.40 13.24
N THR A 107 6.64 -12.64 14.25
CA THR A 107 7.90 -12.75 14.98
C THR A 107 7.62 -12.74 16.48
N ASP A 108 8.64 -13.03 17.30
CA ASP A 108 8.49 -13.03 18.77
C ASP A 108 8.15 -11.63 19.31
N ALA A 109 8.51 -10.57 18.58
CA ALA A 109 8.26 -9.18 18.95
C ALA A 109 6.92 -8.64 18.43
N GLY A 110 6.28 -9.29 17.45
CA GLY A 110 5.04 -8.79 16.84
C GLY A 110 4.85 -9.25 15.40
N ILE A 111 4.37 -8.34 14.54
CA ILE A 111 4.25 -8.61 13.10
C ILE A 111 5.20 -7.71 12.33
N GLU A 112 6.21 -8.33 11.73
CA GLU A 112 7.22 -7.70 10.90
C GLU A 112 6.69 -7.48 9.48
N ILE A 113 6.93 -6.30 8.90
CA ILE A 113 6.67 -6.08 7.47
C ILE A 113 7.80 -6.74 6.68
N ALA A 114 7.50 -7.80 5.92
CA ALA A 114 8.49 -8.68 5.31
C ALA A 114 9.20 -8.09 4.06
N PHE A 115 9.21 -6.77 3.91
CA PHE A 115 9.94 -6.08 2.86
C PHE A 115 10.53 -4.75 3.37
N PRO A 116 11.61 -4.24 2.75
CA PRO A 116 12.25 -3.01 3.18
C PRO A 116 11.32 -1.78 3.05
N VAL A 117 10.93 -1.16 4.18
CA VAL A 117 10.08 0.04 4.21
C VAL A 117 10.83 1.22 4.80
N THR A 118 10.97 2.31 4.04
CA THR A 118 11.53 3.57 4.55
C THR A 118 10.45 4.53 5.04
N ARG A 119 10.84 5.49 5.88
CA ARG A 119 9.96 6.59 6.29
C ARG A 119 9.50 7.44 5.11
N GLN A 120 10.33 7.55 4.08
CA GLN A 120 9.94 8.22 2.83
C GLN A 120 8.84 7.44 2.10
N ASN A 121 8.91 6.11 2.05
CA ASN A 121 7.83 5.32 1.46
C ASN A 121 6.50 5.56 2.19
N ILE A 122 6.52 5.64 3.53
CA ILE A 122 5.31 5.91 4.31
C ILE A 122 4.79 7.34 4.06
N SER A 123 5.67 8.34 3.94
CA SER A 123 5.23 9.70 3.61
C SER A 123 4.59 9.76 2.23
N ASP A 124 5.18 9.07 1.26
CA ASP A 124 4.69 8.97 -0.11
C ASP A 124 3.36 8.19 -0.17
N MET A 125 3.16 7.16 0.66
CA MET A 125 1.89 6.42 0.75
C MET A 125 0.76 7.23 1.38
N THR A 126 1.08 8.14 2.31
CA THR A 126 0.08 8.80 3.18
C THR A 126 -0.15 10.27 2.83
N GLY A 127 0.57 10.78 1.81
CA GLY A 127 0.50 12.16 1.36
C GLY A 127 0.86 13.15 2.48
N THR A 128 1.84 12.81 3.30
CA THR A 128 2.34 13.66 4.39
C THR A 128 3.83 13.90 4.25
N THR A 129 4.45 14.64 5.18
CA THR A 129 5.89 14.91 5.13
C THR A 129 6.70 13.83 5.86
N LEU A 130 7.94 13.62 5.40
CA LEU A 130 8.92 12.75 6.07
C LEU A 130 9.09 13.13 7.56
N HIS A 131 9.06 14.43 7.87
CA HIS A 131 9.16 14.94 9.23
C HIS A 131 7.99 14.46 10.10
N THR A 132 6.75 14.56 9.60
CA THR A 132 5.56 14.11 10.31
C THR A 132 5.58 12.61 10.57
N VAL A 133 5.90 11.80 9.54
CA VAL A 133 6.04 10.34 9.69
C VAL A 133 7.12 10.00 10.73
N SER A 134 8.27 10.66 10.66
CA SER A 134 9.37 10.40 11.60
C SER A 134 8.97 10.72 13.04
N ARG A 135 8.22 11.81 13.26
CA ARG A 135 7.69 12.15 14.59
C ARG A 135 6.68 11.12 15.10
N LEU A 136 5.73 10.71 14.26
CA LEU A 136 4.71 9.72 14.62
C LEU A 136 5.33 8.36 14.94
N LEU A 137 6.19 7.82 14.07
CA LEU A 137 6.87 6.54 14.32
C LEU A 137 7.75 6.58 15.57
N SER A 138 8.41 7.71 15.84
CA SER A 138 9.22 7.85 17.05
C SER A 138 8.37 7.91 18.33
N ALA A 139 7.17 8.50 18.26
CA ALA A 139 6.22 8.51 19.37
C ALA A 139 5.69 7.10 19.62
N TRP A 140 5.17 6.43 18.60
CA TRP A 140 4.68 5.06 18.68
C TRP A 140 5.73 4.04 19.10
N GLN A 141 7.00 4.29 18.78
CA GLN A 141 8.11 3.46 19.28
C GLN A 141 8.37 3.66 20.76
N LYS A 142 8.22 4.88 21.29
CA LYS A 142 8.29 5.11 22.74
C LYS A 142 7.11 4.48 23.47
N ASP A 143 5.95 4.47 22.83
CA ASP A 143 4.71 3.90 23.37
C ASP A 143 4.62 2.37 23.21
N GLY A 144 5.62 1.73 22.58
CA GLY A 144 5.67 0.28 22.39
C GLY A 144 4.67 -0.27 21.37
N ILE A 145 4.17 0.57 20.46
CA ILE A 145 3.19 0.22 19.42
C ILE A 145 3.90 -0.32 18.16
N VAL A 146 5.07 0.24 17.84
CA VAL A 146 5.90 -0.19 16.71
C VAL A 146 7.38 -0.15 17.07
N GLU A 147 8.19 -1.03 16.51
CA GLU A 147 9.63 -0.88 16.45
C GLU A 147 10.04 -0.45 15.04
N SER A 148 10.72 0.68 14.93
CA SER A 148 11.17 1.22 13.64
C SER A 148 12.70 1.30 13.60
N THR A 149 13.31 0.50 12.74
CA THR A 149 14.74 0.58 12.43
C THR A 149 14.96 0.95 10.95
N ARG A 150 16.21 0.96 10.48
CA ARG A 150 16.51 1.37 9.11
C ARG A 150 15.93 0.36 8.12
N LYS A 151 14.97 0.82 7.31
CA LYS A 151 14.25 0.01 6.31
C LYS A 151 13.45 -1.14 6.89
N HIS A 152 13.16 -1.15 8.18
CA HIS A 152 12.55 -2.30 8.84
C HIS A 152 11.61 -1.83 9.94
N ILE A 153 10.41 -2.40 9.97
CA ILE A 153 9.33 -2.02 10.87
C ILE A 153 8.64 -3.28 11.38
N VAL A 154 8.49 -3.36 12.69
CA VAL A 154 7.71 -4.39 13.39
C VAL A 154 6.56 -3.71 14.10
N VAL A 155 5.35 -4.19 13.89
CA VAL A 155 4.18 -3.76 14.66
C VAL A 155 4.08 -4.66 15.88
N THR A 156 4.42 -4.10 17.04
CA THR A 156 4.45 -4.81 18.33
C THR A 156 3.06 -4.88 18.96
N ASP A 157 2.22 -3.86 18.73
CA ASP A 157 0.81 -3.85 19.14
C ASP A 157 -0.13 -3.55 17.96
N PRO A 158 -0.59 -4.60 17.24
CA PRO A 158 -1.53 -4.44 16.14
C PRO A 158 -2.90 -3.91 16.59
N HIS A 159 -3.32 -4.17 17.83
CA HIS A 159 -4.64 -3.78 18.32
C HIS A 159 -4.72 -2.27 18.50
N VAL A 160 -3.71 -1.66 19.14
CA VAL A 160 -3.63 -0.20 19.27
C VAL A 160 -3.56 0.45 17.89
N LEU A 161 -2.81 -0.14 16.96
CA LEU A 161 -2.72 0.37 15.58
C LEU A 161 -4.07 0.34 14.85
N VAL A 162 -4.87 -0.71 15.05
CA VAL A 162 -6.26 -0.81 14.54
C VAL A 162 -7.13 0.31 15.12
N VAL A 163 -7.06 0.55 16.43
CA VAL A 163 -7.81 1.64 17.08
C VAL A 163 -7.41 3.01 16.51
N LEU A 164 -6.12 3.24 16.30
CA LEU A 164 -5.59 4.47 15.68
C LEU A 164 -6.02 4.63 14.22
N SER A 165 -6.24 3.53 13.48
CA SER A 165 -6.68 3.56 12.08
C SER A 165 -8.19 3.70 11.90
N GLY A 166 -8.98 3.40 12.94
CA GLY A 166 -10.43 3.35 12.87
C GLY A 166 -11.09 4.71 12.59
N PRO A 167 -12.35 4.72 12.13
CA PRO A 167 -13.13 5.94 12.04
C PRO A 167 -13.29 6.48 13.47
N GLY A 168 -12.48 7.49 13.80
CA GLY A 168 -12.70 8.25 15.03
C GLY A 168 -14.15 8.69 15.09
N ALA A 169 -14.73 8.52 16.28
CA ALA A 169 -16.09 8.88 16.62
C ALA A 169 -16.50 10.26 16.07
#